data_AF-A0A4P2QZ10-F1
#
_entry.id   AF-A0A4P2QZ10-F1
#
_cell.length_a   1.000
_cell.length_b   1.000
_cell.length_c   1.000
_cell.angle_alpha   90.00
_cell.angle_beta   90.00
_cell.angle_gamma   90.00
#
_symmetry.space_group_name_H-M   'P 1'
#
loop_
_entity.id
_entity.type
_entity.pdbx_description
1 polymer ?
#
loop_
_entity_poly.entity_id
_entity_poly.type
_entity_poly.pdbx_seq_one_letter_code
_entity_poly.pdbx_strand_id
1 'polypeptide(L)'
;MSESGPRFYAWCDEASRVDAFAAALSALVQPGWLIGVSMYCDAACDTTSMEEAAAMIRAHFKCDGGALVRSSVLLRASQRFILPDRRGPDFSLGIPVIDFGSCCCAEAYERLDARGPREPQGPLEMSPDENRDFFRFKLELAWGRGPRSIEAEAEVAWHIMQVDLEDLLLRLCAPDGSGRVRTGACTNAWRWNAPVATCATYNADAREVARDLAVSWVHLHDKDSVSRIAGMSLAALHARVDAAPAGARVPLKGGGERAHSLSRETVLKALAAPPSALLEALEAAAVPDEAWRAAAPRAAEILGLTSQLAETGEGPPTWPVYTDTYRHIRFLKKHPPFVVRRLPTGGVVLLTHPYCSLWPLWANALCSLGLMS
;
A
#
# COMPACT_ATOMS: atom_id res chain seq x y z
N MET A 1 -11.08 2.88 15.93
CA MET A 1 -10.57 2.46 14.60
C MET A 1 -9.64 3.55 14.14
N SER A 2 -8.51 3.25 13.49
CA SER A 2 -7.57 4.31 13.11
C SER A 2 -8.24 5.21 12.07
N GLU A 3 -8.44 6.48 12.40
CA GLU A 3 -8.90 7.54 11.48
C GLU A 3 -7.78 7.96 10.50
N SER A 4 -6.75 7.13 10.31
CA SER A 4 -5.52 7.52 9.60
C SER A 4 -5.50 7.21 8.11
N GLY A 5 -6.45 6.43 7.61
CA GLY A 5 -6.50 6.01 6.20
C GLY A 5 -5.34 5.14 5.76
N PRO A 6 -5.35 4.69 4.50
CA PRO A 6 -4.19 4.06 3.91
C PRO A 6 -3.15 5.13 3.61
N ARG A 7 -1.97 4.96 4.20
CA ARG A 7 -0.78 5.76 3.91
C ARG A 7 0.19 4.94 3.11
N PHE A 8 0.73 5.54 2.07
CA PHE A 8 1.67 4.96 1.15
C PHE A 8 3.04 5.56 1.38
N TYR A 9 4.06 4.72 1.34
CA TYR A 9 5.43 5.10 1.61
C TYR A 9 6.35 4.51 0.57
N ALA A 10 7.39 5.25 0.19
CA ALA A 10 8.44 4.77 -0.70
C ALA A 10 9.82 5.25 -0.25
N TRP A 11 10.79 4.34 -0.31
CA TRP A 11 12.16 4.60 0.09
C TRP A 11 13.04 4.71 -1.15
N CYS A 12 13.78 5.82 -1.24
CA CYS A 12 14.78 6.08 -2.25
C CYS A 12 15.98 6.85 -1.66
N ASP A 13 17.12 6.74 -2.33
CA ASP A 13 18.34 7.46 -1.98
C ASP A 13 18.13 8.96 -2.04
N GLU A 14 18.75 9.73 -1.13
CA GLU A 14 18.59 11.18 -1.06
C GLU A 14 18.90 11.89 -2.39
N ALA A 15 19.93 11.42 -3.10
CA ALA A 15 20.30 11.96 -4.41
C ALA A 15 19.22 11.77 -5.49
N SER A 16 18.33 10.79 -5.33
CA SER A 16 17.26 10.48 -6.28
C SER A 16 15.87 10.91 -5.82
N ARG A 17 15.72 11.48 -4.62
CA ARG A 17 14.40 11.76 -4.01
C ARG A 17 13.51 12.65 -4.85
N VAL A 18 14.03 13.81 -5.27
CA VAL A 18 13.24 14.76 -6.03
C VAL A 18 12.83 14.18 -7.39
N ASP A 19 13.72 13.44 -8.04
CA ASP A 19 13.41 12.81 -9.33
C ASP A 19 12.46 11.62 -9.19
N ALA A 20 12.60 10.81 -8.13
CA ALA A 20 11.65 9.74 -7.80
C ALA A 20 10.26 10.32 -7.50
N PHE A 21 10.20 11.42 -6.74
CA PHE A 21 8.95 12.10 -6.42
C PHE A 21 8.29 12.71 -7.65
N ALA A 22 9.07 13.41 -8.49
CA ALA A 22 8.57 13.97 -9.75
C ALA A 22 8.05 12.88 -10.69
N ALA A 23 8.74 11.74 -10.78
CA ALA A 23 8.28 10.60 -11.58
C ALA A 23 6.98 10.00 -11.01
N ALA A 24 6.87 9.85 -9.68
CA ALA A 24 5.66 9.38 -9.03
C ALA A 24 4.47 10.31 -9.27
N LEU A 25 4.64 11.62 -9.07
CA LEU A 25 3.60 12.62 -9.37
C LEU A 25 3.20 12.58 -10.84
N SER A 26 4.17 12.45 -11.75
CA SER A 26 3.90 12.32 -13.19
C SER A 26 3.07 11.08 -13.54
N ALA A 27 3.23 9.98 -12.80
CA ALA A 27 2.45 8.76 -12.99
C ALA A 27 1.06 8.81 -12.32
N LEU A 28 0.92 9.60 -11.25
CA LEU A 28 -0.29 9.66 -10.41
C LEU A 28 -1.28 10.73 -10.88
N VAL A 29 -0.79 11.94 -11.17
CA VAL A 29 -1.60 13.11 -11.48
C VAL A 29 -2.04 13.09 -12.95
N GLN A 30 -3.32 13.37 -13.19
CA GLN A 30 -3.83 13.50 -14.56
C GLN A 30 -3.30 14.79 -15.21
N PRO A 31 -2.84 14.76 -16.48
CA PRO A 31 -2.39 15.96 -17.18
C PRO A 31 -3.46 17.06 -17.21
N GLY A 32 -3.06 18.28 -16.89
CA GLY A 32 -3.94 19.46 -16.88
C GLY A 32 -4.78 19.64 -15.61
N TRP A 33 -4.69 18.73 -14.64
CA TRP A 33 -5.33 18.91 -13.34
C TRP A 33 -4.50 19.82 -12.43
N LEU A 34 -5.17 20.43 -11.45
CA LEU A 34 -4.54 21.34 -10.50
C LEU A 34 -3.58 20.59 -9.57
N ILE A 35 -2.40 21.16 -9.40
CA ILE A 35 -1.34 20.70 -8.51
C ILE A 35 -1.01 21.86 -7.57
N GLY A 36 -1.32 21.69 -6.29
CA GLY A 36 -0.89 22.63 -5.25
C GLY A 36 0.45 22.21 -4.70
N VAL A 37 1.49 23.02 -4.92
CA VAL A 37 2.84 22.78 -4.41
C VAL A 37 3.10 23.73 -3.25
N SER A 38 3.56 23.21 -2.12
CA SER A 38 3.94 23.99 -0.95
C SER A 38 5.27 23.50 -0.38
N MET A 39 6.17 24.43 -0.14
CA MET A 39 7.45 24.21 0.53
C MET A 39 7.37 24.69 1.97
N TYR A 40 8.20 24.12 2.84
CA TYR A 40 8.30 24.58 4.22
C TYR A 40 8.94 25.97 4.37
N CYS A 41 9.56 26.51 3.32
CA CYS A 41 10.11 27.87 3.27
C CYS A 41 9.08 28.93 2.86
N ASP A 42 7.80 28.67 3.09
CA ASP A 42 6.65 29.52 2.70
C ASP A 42 6.53 29.81 1.19
N ALA A 43 7.25 29.07 0.34
CA ALA A 43 7.02 29.10 -1.10
C ALA A 43 5.87 28.17 -1.47
N ALA A 44 4.83 28.69 -2.11
CA ALA A 44 3.71 27.89 -2.60
C ALA A 44 3.23 28.38 -3.97
N CYS A 45 2.74 27.47 -4.79
CA CYS A 45 2.03 27.80 -6.02
C CYS A 45 0.96 26.75 -6.34
N ASP A 46 0.01 27.17 -7.15
CA ASP A 46 -0.87 26.27 -7.86
C ASP A 46 -0.47 26.28 -9.34
N THR A 47 -0.29 25.10 -9.92
CA THR A 47 0.03 24.92 -11.35
C THR A 47 -0.75 23.75 -11.93
N THR A 48 -0.88 23.72 -13.25
CA THR A 48 -1.36 22.56 -14.01
C THR A 48 -0.24 21.84 -14.77
N SER A 49 0.99 22.37 -14.66
CA SER A 49 2.19 21.84 -15.31
C SER A 49 3.03 21.02 -14.34
N MET A 50 3.20 19.74 -14.66
CA MET A 50 4.07 18.84 -13.91
C MET A 50 5.55 19.27 -13.97
N GLU A 51 5.97 19.84 -15.10
CA GLU A 51 7.34 20.36 -15.26
C GLU A 51 7.60 21.57 -14.36
N GLU A 52 6.63 22.48 -14.25
CA GLU A 52 6.70 23.64 -13.36
C GLU A 52 6.73 23.21 -11.89
N ALA A 53 5.84 22.28 -11.51
CA ALA A 53 5.82 21.70 -10.16
C ALA A 53 7.17 21.05 -9.81
N ALA A 54 7.71 20.21 -10.71
CA ALA A 54 9.00 19.56 -10.50
C ALA A 54 10.17 20.55 -10.46
N ALA A 55 10.16 21.59 -11.30
CA ALA A 55 11.17 22.65 -11.30
C ALA A 55 11.15 23.43 -9.97
N MET A 56 9.96 23.75 -9.45
CA MET A 56 9.80 24.40 -8.16
C MET A 56 10.32 23.52 -7.02
N ILE A 57 9.96 22.23 -6.99
CA ILE A 57 10.48 21.29 -6.00
C ILE A 57 12.01 21.28 -6.06
N ARG A 58 12.61 21.10 -7.24
CA ARG A 58 14.08 21.09 -7.40
C ARG A 58 14.76 22.38 -6.92
N ALA A 59 14.15 23.54 -7.17
CA ALA A 59 14.71 24.83 -6.80
C ALA A 59 14.72 25.05 -5.27
N HIS A 60 13.66 24.61 -4.57
CA HIS A 60 13.44 24.94 -3.16
C HIS A 60 13.67 23.79 -2.18
N PHE A 61 13.84 22.55 -2.66
CA PHE A 61 14.03 21.38 -1.80
C PHE A 61 15.23 21.52 -0.83
N LYS A 62 16.29 22.22 -1.27
CA LYS A 62 17.51 22.43 -0.48
C LYS A 62 17.34 23.39 0.70
N CYS A 63 16.30 24.24 0.70
CA CYS A 63 16.15 25.31 1.68
C CYS A 63 15.66 24.82 3.04
N ASP A 64 14.63 23.95 3.06
CA ASP A 64 14.04 23.42 4.30
C ASP A 64 13.92 21.88 4.31
N GLY A 65 14.36 21.22 3.24
CA GLY A 65 14.43 19.76 3.19
C GLY A 65 13.08 19.06 3.08
N GLY A 66 12.02 19.72 2.62
CA GLY A 66 10.74 19.06 2.41
C GLY A 66 9.85 19.78 1.39
N ALA A 67 9.09 19.01 0.62
CA ALA A 67 8.07 19.49 -0.31
C ALA A 67 6.75 18.77 -0.06
N LEU A 68 5.65 19.51 -0.02
CA LEU A 68 4.28 19.01 0.06
C LEU A 68 3.59 19.29 -1.27
N VAL A 69 2.92 18.30 -1.82
CA VAL A 69 2.13 18.41 -3.05
C VAL A 69 0.73 17.89 -2.77
N ARG A 70 -0.27 18.69 -3.12
CA ARG A 70 -1.67 18.29 -3.16
C ARG A 70 -2.09 18.11 -4.60
N SER A 71 -2.68 16.97 -4.90
CA SER A 71 -3.12 16.65 -6.24
C SER A 71 -4.24 15.62 -6.23
N SER A 72 -5.11 15.77 -7.21
CA SER A 72 -6.15 14.81 -7.53
C SER A 72 -5.60 13.61 -8.31
N VAL A 73 -5.94 12.39 -7.88
CA VAL A 73 -5.52 11.14 -8.52
C VAL A 73 -6.74 10.36 -9.00
N LEU A 74 -6.63 9.83 -10.22
CA LEU A 74 -7.61 8.92 -10.80
C LEU A 74 -7.14 7.47 -10.66
N LEU A 75 -7.96 6.63 -10.01
CA LEU A 75 -7.66 5.21 -9.79
C LEU A 75 -8.32 4.33 -10.87
N ARG A 76 -7.71 3.17 -11.17
CA ARG A 76 -8.11 2.31 -12.28
C ARG A 76 -9.48 1.66 -12.11
N ALA A 77 -9.75 1.02 -10.97
CA ALA A 77 -11.06 0.43 -10.72
C ALA A 77 -12.13 1.52 -10.57
N SER A 78 -11.73 2.65 -9.99
CA SER A 78 -12.56 3.84 -9.84
C SER A 78 -13.14 4.38 -11.15
N GLN A 79 -12.46 4.20 -12.29
CA GLN A 79 -12.97 4.52 -13.63
C GLN A 79 -14.07 3.56 -14.12
N ARG A 80 -14.02 2.28 -13.72
CA ARG A 80 -14.85 1.19 -14.29
C ARG A 80 -16.24 1.06 -13.68
N PHE A 81 -16.46 1.60 -12.48
CA PHE A 81 -17.72 1.43 -11.72
C PHE A 81 -18.52 2.73 -11.59
N ILE A 82 -18.42 3.65 -12.56
CA ILE A 82 -19.22 4.88 -12.59
C ILE A 82 -20.60 4.57 -13.19
N LEU A 83 -21.64 4.60 -12.35
CA LEU A 83 -23.02 4.37 -12.77
C LEU A 83 -23.59 5.54 -13.62
N PRO A 84 -24.53 5.26 -14.56
CA PRO A 84 -25.07 6.25 -15.48
C PRO A 84 -25.79 7.44 -14.82
N ASP A 85 -26.46 7.23 -13.68
CA ASP A 85 -27.18 8.27 -12.93
C ASP A 85 -26.24 9.23 -12.18
N ARG A 86 -24.98 8.83 -12.00
CA ARG A 86 -23.89 9.69 -11.51
C ARG A 86 -23.07 10.33 -12.63
N ARG A 87 -23.39 10.04 -13.90
CA ARG A 87 -22.89 10.79 -15.06
C ARG A 87 -23.82 11.99 -15.28
N GLY A 88 -23.60 13.06 -14.52
CA GLY A 88 -24.21 14.35 -14.82
C GLY A 88 -23.83 14.83 -16.24
N PRO A 89 -24.51 15.86 -16.78
CA PRO A 89 -24.22 16.41 -18.12
C PRO A 89 -22.80 16.97 -18.26
N ASP A 90 -22.12 17.25 -17.14
CA ASP A 90 -20.70 17.57 -17.08
C ASP A 90 -19.89 16.31 -16.74
N PHE A 91 -19.15 15.81 -17.73
CA PHE A 91 -18.19 14.69 -17.61
C PHE A 91 -17.19 14.85 -16.45
N SER A 92 -17.00 16.06 -15.93
CA SER A 92 -16.08 16.42 -14.84
C SER A 92 -16.62 16.14 -13.43
N LEU A 93 -17.93 15.95 -13.23
CA LEU A 93 -18.52 15.75 -11.89
C LEU A 93 -18.74 14.27 -11.50
N GLY A 94 -18.61 13.35 -12.46
CA GLY A 94 -18.91 11.93 -12.26
C GLY A 94 -17.69 11.02 -12.10
N ILE A 95 -16.48 11.53 -12.30
CA ILE A 95 -15.25 10.77 -12.10
C ILE A 95 -14.90 10.84 -10.61
N PRO A 96 -14.89 9.71 -9.88
CA PRO A 96 -14.48 9.70 -8.49
C PRO A 96 -12.96 9.90 -8.43
N VAL A 97 -12.60 11.17 -8.36
CA VAL A 97 -11.28 11.68 -8.07
C VAL A 97 -11.04 11.54 -6.58
N ILE A 98 -9.81 11.22 -6.20
CA ILE A 98 -9.39 11.25 -4.80
C ILE A 98 -8.29 12.29 -4.69
N ASP A 99 -8.46 13.22 -3.77
CA ASP A 99 -7.42 14.19 -3.46
C ASP A 99 -6.39 13.57 -2.52
N PHE A 100 -5.12 13.72 -2.89
CA PHE A 100 -3.99 13.19 -2.14
C PHE A 100 -3.06 14.33 -1.72
N GLY A 101 -2.68 14.29 -0.45
CA GLY A 101 -1.47 14.92 0.04
C GLY A 101 -0.28 13.98 -0.14
N SER A 102 0.78 14.47 -0.77
CA SER A 102 2.04 13.75 -0.94
C SER A 102 3.19 14.61 -0.43
N CYS A 103 4.17 14.00 0.23
CA CYS A 103 5.36 14.71 0.68
C CYS A 103 6.65 13.99 0.25
N CYS A 104 7.69 14.79 0.07
CA CYS A 104 9.06 14.34 -0.13
C CYS A 104 9.93 15.03 0.91
N CYS A 105 10.71 14.25 1.67
CA CYS A 105 11.51 14.73 2.79
C CYS A 105 12.99 14.40 2.60
N ALA A 106 13.88 15.37 2.82
CA ALA A 106 15.33 15.23 2.86
C ALA A 106 15.77 14.49 4.12
N GLU A 107 16.99 13.94 4.16
CA GLU A 107 17.46 13.18 5.33
C GLU A 107 17.60 14.06 6.55
N ALA A 108 18.05 15.30 6.34
CA ALA A 108 18.09 16.30 7.40
C ALA A 108 16.69 16.52 8.00
N TYR A 109 15.65 16.58 7.17
CA TYR A 109 14.28 16.75 7.62
C TYR A 109 13.77 15.54 8.41
N GLU A 110 14.03 14.33 7.94
CA GLU A 110 13.72 13.07 8.66
C GLU A 110 14.49 12.90 9.99
N ARG A 111 15.55 13.71 10.21
CA ARG A 111 16.36 13.74 11.44
C ARG A 111 16.04 14.93 12.35
N LEU A 112 15.32 15.95 11.88
CA LEU A 112 15.03 17.16 12.64
C LEU A 112 13.97 16.88 13.73
N ASP A 113 14.45 16.59 14.94
CA ASP A 113 13.66 16.51 16.18
C ASP A 113 13.27 17.91 16.73
N ALA A 114 13.83 18.97 16.15
CA ALA A 114 13.95 20.29 16.78
C ALA A 114 12.69 21.19 16.71
N ARG A 115 11.63 20.81 15.98
CA ARG A 115 10.36 21.58 15.91
C ARG A 115 9.20 20.86 16.61
N GLY A 116 9.49 19.98 17.57
CA GLY A 116 8.51 19.10 18.23
C GLY A 116 8.43 17.72 17.57
N PRO A 117 7.52 16.82 18.03
CA PRO A 117 7.52 15.40 17.69
C PRO A 117 6.98 15.15 16.27
N ARG A 118 7.66 15.66 15.24
CA ARG A 118 7.43 15.21 13.87
C ARG A 118 8.28 13.97 13.65
N GLU A 119 7.63 12.82 13.83
CA GLU A 119 8.27 11.54 13.57
C GLU A 119 8.53 11.33 12.08
N PRO A 120 9.56 10.57 11.71
CA PRO A 120 9.97 10.36 10.33
C PRO A 120 8.81 9.80 9.48
N GLN A 121 8.53 10.43 8.34
CA GLN A 121 7.40 10.08 7.47
C GLN A 121 7.82 9.22 6.28
N GLY A 122 9.11 8.94 6.10
CA GLY A 122 9.60 8.26 4.89
C GLY A 122 10.15 9.26 3.88
N PRO A 123 11.08 8.83 2.99
CA PRO A 123 11.56 9.69 1.92
C PRO A 123 10.43 10.26 1.06
N LEU A 124 9.47 9.41 0.69
CA LEU A 124 8.24 9.77 0.02
C LEU A 124 7.05 9.21 0.81
N GLU A 125 6.04 10.05 1.06
CA GLU A 125 4.75 9.65 1.64
C GLU A 125 3.60 10.17 0.76
N MET A 126 2.51 9.41 0.72
CA MET A 126 1.26 9.83 0.10
C MET A 126 0.08 9.30 0.91
N SER A 127 -0.93 10.14 1.12
CA SER A 127 -2.19 9.75 1.79
C SER A 127 -3.38 10.50 1.19
N PRO A 128 -4.56 9.88 1.10
CA PRO A 128 -5.76 10.60 0.70
C PRO A 128 -6.09 11.67 1.75
N ASP A 129 -6.64 12.80 1.32
CA ASP A 129 -7.09 13.87 2.23
C ASP A 129 -8.26 13.37 3.09
N GLU A 130 -9.17 12.59 2.49
CA GLU A 130 -10.22 11.86 3.20
C GLU A 130 -10.10 10.34 2.99
N ASN A 131 -9.90 9.61 4.10
CA ASN A 131 -9.74 8.15 4.05
C ASN A 131 -10.93 7.39 3.45
N ARG A 132 -12.13 7.98 3.58
CA ARG A 132 -13.37 7.39 3.05
C ARG A 132 -13.37 7.32 1.53
N ASP A 133 -12.63 8.23 0.89
CA ASP A 133 -12.54 8.32 -0.56
C ASP A 133 -11.77 7.12 -1.14
N PHE A 134 -10.71 6.69 -0.44
CA PHE A 134 -9.94 5.53 -0.86
C PHE A 134 -10.67 4.22 -0.61
N PHE A 135 -11.23 4.05 0.60
CA PHE A 135 -11.78 2.75 0.97
C PHE A 135 -13.17 2.45 0.39
N ARG A 136 -13.84 3.44 -0.21
CA ARG A 136 -15.16 3.30 -0.87
C ARG A 136 -16.13 2.43 -0.08
N PHE A 137 -16.38 2.82 1.17
CA PHE A 137 -17.21 2.07 2.08
C PHE A 137 -18.66 1.88 1.62
N LYS A 138 -19.10 2.62 0.60
CA LYS A 138 -20.42 2.51 -0.02
C LYS A 138 -20.27 2.21 -1.51
N LEU A 139 -20.69 1.02 -1.92
CA LEU A 139 -20.75 0.58 -3.32
C LEU A 139 -22.20 0.52 -3.79
N GLU A 140 -22.48 1.00 -5.00
CA GLU A 140 -23.78 0.81 -5.65
C GLU A 140 -23.67 -0.38 -6.61
N LEU A 141 -24.24 -1.52 -6.22
CA LEU A 141 -24.00 -2.80 -6.90
C LEU A 141 -25.26 -3.36 -7.56
N ALA A 142 -25.11 -3.89 -8.78
CA ALA A 142 -26.17 -4.53 -9.54
C ALA A 142 -26.30 -6.01 -9.12
N TRP A 143 -27.25 -6.29 -8.22
CA TRP A 143 -27.35 -7.60 -7.55
C TRP A 143 -28.01 -8.71 -8.39
N GLY A 144 -28.79 -8.36 -9.41
CA GLY A 144 -29.58 -9.35 -10.15
C GLY A 144 -30.57 -10.09 -9.25
N ARG A 145 -30.75 -11.41 -9.47
CA ARG A 145 -31.75 -12.24 -8.75
C ARG A 145 -31.20 -13.07 -7.57
N GLY A 146 -29.89 -13.09 -7.37
CA GLY A 146 -29.28 -13.92 -6.32
C GLY A 146 -29.37 -13.31 -4.91
N PRO A 147 -29.17 -14.11 -3.85
CA PRO A 147 -29.20 -13.64 -2.47
C PRO A 147 -28.03 -12.69 -2.17
N ARG A 148 -28.20 -11.89 -1.11
CA ARG A 148 -27.11 -11.13 -0.49
C ARG A 148 -26.30 -12.02 0.44
N SER A 149 -24.98 -11.86 0.42
CA SER A 149 -24.07 -12.53 1.36
C SER A 149 -22.91 -11.60 1.69
N ILE A 150 -22.48 -11.56 2.95
CA ILE A 150 -21.34 -10.74 3.40
C ILE A 150 -20.06 -11.14 2.67
N GLU A 151 -19.91 -12.41 2.36
CA GLU A 151 -18.75 -12.98 1.69
C GLU A 151 -18.64 -12.47 0.26
N ALA A 152 -19.72 -12.50 -0.52
CA ALA A 152 -19.74 -11.90 -1.86
C ALA A 152 -19.57 -10.37 -1.83
N GLU A 153 -20.14 -9.67 -0.85
CA GLU A 153 -19.94 -8.21 -0.68
C GLU A 153 -18.47 -7.89 -0.40
N ALA A 154 -17.83 -8.65 0.49
CA ALA A 154 -16.41 -8.53 0.81
C ALA A 154 -15.53 -8.83 -0.41
N GLU A 155 -15.87 -9.85 -1.21
CA GLU A 155 -15.16 -10.22 -2.44
C GLU A 155 -15.26 -9.15 -3.53
N VAL A 156 -16.45 -8.58 -3.75
CA VAL A 156 -16.60 -7.45 -4.68
C VAL A 156 -15.76 -6.26 -4.22
N ALA A 157 -15.87 -5.90 -2.94
CA ALA A 157 -15.14 -4.75 -2.39
C ALA A 157 -13.62 -4.96 -2.43
N TRP A 158 -13.15 -6.15 -2.08
CA TRP A 158 -11.74 -6.50 -2.14
C TRP A 158 -11.22 -6.46 -3.57
N HIS A 159 -11.97 -6.97 -4.56
CA HIS A 159 -11.55 -6.93 -5.96
C HIS A 159 -11.31 -5.51 -6.47
N ILE A 160 -12.20 -4.57 -6.13
CA ILE A 160 -12.07 -3.15 -6.50
C ILE A 160 -10.86 -2.54 -5.77
N MET A 161 -10.78 -2.74 -4.45
CA MET A 161 -9.73 -2.18 -3.60
C MET A 161 -8.35 -2.68 -4.00
N GLN A 162 -8.21 -3.98 -4.30
CA GLN A 162 -6.96 -4.60 -4.67
C GLN A 162 -6.35 -3.92 -5.89
N VAL A 163 -7.15 -3.71 -6.94
CA VAL A 163 -6.71 -3.07 -8.18
C VAL A 163 -6.18 -1.66 -7.91
N ASP A 164 -6.93 -0.89 -7.12
CA ASP A 164 -6.59 0.50 -6.82
C ASP A 164 -5.39 0.63 -5.86
N LEU A 165 -5.29 -0.25 -4.86
CA LEU A 165 -4.18 -0.34 -3.92
C LEU A 165 -2.87 -0.69 -4.63
N GLU A 166 -2.92 -1.68 -5.50
CA GLU A 166 -1.76 -2.14 -6.25
C GLU A 166 -1.30 -1.08 -7.26
N ASP A 167 -2.25 -0.49 -8.00
CA ASP A 167 -1.96 0.54 -9.00
C ASP A 167 -1.33 1.79 -8.37
N LEU A 168 -1.84 2.27 -7.22
CA LEU A 168 -1.21 3.37 -6.49
C LEU A 168 0.19 3.04 -6.00
N LEU A 169 0.36 1.86 -5.37
CA LEU A 169 1.65 1.47 -4.82
C LEU A 169 2.70 1.38 -5.94
N LEU A 170 2.33 0.86 -7.11
CA LEU A 170 3.23 0.78 -8.26
C LEU A 170 3.50 2.14 -8.89
N ARG A 171 2.50 3.01 -9.03
CA ARG A 171 2.72 4.38 -9.55
C ARG A 171 3.58 5.22 -8.61
N LEU A 172 3.55 4.94 -7.31
CA LEU A 172 4.46 5.55 -6.34
C LEU A 172 5.87 4.94 -6.38
N CYS A 173 5.98 3.61 -6.43
CA CYS A 173 7.25 2.91 -6.22
C CYS A 173 7.98 2.46 -7.49
N ALA A 174 7.31 2.42 -8.63
CA ALA A 174 7.88 2.02 -9.91
C ALA A 174 7.29 2.85 -11.07
N PRO A 175 7.21 4.20 -10.95
CA PRO A 175 6.50 5.04 -11.92
C PRO A 175 7.02 4.90 -13.36
N ASP A 176 8.32 4.66 -13.53
CA ASP A 176 9.01 4.64 -14.81
C ASP A 176 9.99 3.46 -14.97
N GLY A 177 9.95 2.48 -14.06
CA GLY A 177 10.83 1.31 -14.07
C GLY A 177 12.31 1.62 -13.81
N SER A 178 12.67 2.85 -13.44
CA SER A 178 14.05 3.28 -13.18
C SER A 178 14.74 2.59 -12.00
N GLY A 179 13.97 1.96 -11.11
CA GLY A 179 14.50 1.35 -9.89
C GLY A 179 14.95 2.37 -8.82
N ARG A 180 14.60 3.67 -8.96
CA ARG A 180 14.95 4.71 -7.97
C ARG A 180 14.38 4.43 -6.58
N VAL A 181 13.20 3.81 -6.51
CA VAL A 181 12.58 3.36 -5.26
C VAL A 181 12.90 1.88 -5.09
N ARG A 182 13.54 1.55 -3.96
CA ARG A 182 13.94 0.17 -3.64
C ARG A 182 12.82 -0.62 -3.00
N THR A 183 12.11 0.02 -2.08
CA THR A 183 11.03 -0.58 -1.31
C THR A 183 9.95 0.45 -1.00
N GLY A 184 8.72 -0.02 -0.85
CA GLY A 184 7.60 0.81 -0.45
C GLY A 184 6.58 0.00 0.34
N ALA A 185 5.63 0.68 0.95
CA ALA A 185 4.59 0.04 1.73
C ALA A 185 3.27 0.81 1.70
N CYS A 186 2.18 0.12 2.02
CA CYS A 186 0.91 0.73 2.37
C CYS A 186 0.49 0.25 3.78
N THR A 187 0.08 1.16 4.65
CA THR A 187 -0.36 0.83 6.01
C THR A 187 -1.55 1.69 6.43
N ASN A 188 -2.42 1.14 7.26
CA ASN A 188 -3.53 1.87 7.87
C ASN A 188 -3.16 2.50 9.22
N ALA A 189 -1.90 2.92 9.35
CA ALA A 189 -1.36 3.58 10.51
C ALA A 189 -0.78 4.93 10.08
N TRP A 190 -0.73 5.88 11.01
CA TRP A 190 -0.13 7.20 10.78
C TRP A 190 1.35 7.18 10.40
N ARG A 191 2.03 6.05 10.55
CA ARG A 191 3.48 5.91 10.45
C ARG A 191 3.82 4.72 9.58
N TRP A 192 4.99 4.79 8.94
CA TRP A 192 5.57 3.64 8.25
C TRP A 192 5.89 2.52 9.25
N ASN A 193 4.99 1.54 9.30
CA ASN A 193 5.08 0.41 10.22
C ASN A 193 6.04 -0.66 9.69
N ALA A 194 6.45 -1.60 10.54
CA ALA A 194 7.22 -2.78 10.13
C ALA A 194 6.60 -3.43 8.88
N PRO A 195 7.37 -3.72 7.81
CA PRO A 195 6.85 -4.30 6.56
C PRO A 195 5.85 -5.45 6.76
N VAL A 196 6.12 -6.41 7.66
CA VAL A 196 5.18 -7.52 7.93
C VAL A 196 3.87 -7.10 8.62
N ALA A 197 3.85 -5.93 9.26
CA ALA A 197 2.68 -5.36 9.93
C ALA A 197 1.90 -4.38 9.03
N THR A 198 2.38 -4.11 7.82
CA THR A 198 1.70 -3.28 6.82
C THR A 198 0.68 -4.11 6.04
N CYS A 199 -0.19 -3.46 5.25
CA CYS A 199 -1.15 -4.17 4.40
C CYS A 199 -0.64 -4.37 2.97
N ALA A 200 0.42 -3.66 2.55
CA ALA A 200 1.12 -3.97 1.31
C ALA A 200 2.59 -3.60 1.38
N THR A 201 3.44 -4.35 0.68
CA THR A 201 4.86 -4.02 0.45
C THR A 201 5.21 -4.15 -1.02
N TYR A 202 6.13 -3.30 -1.45
CA TYR A 202 6.79 -3.37 -2.75
C TYR A 202 8.28 -3.60 -2.52
N ASN A 203 8.88 -4.48 -3.31
CA ASN A 203 10.32 -4.69 -3.37
C ASN A 203 10.75 -4.66 -4.85
N ALA A 204 11.72 -3.79 -5.18
CA ALA A 204 12.21 -3.63 -6.55
C ALA A 204 12.94 -4.88 -7.08
N ASP A 205 13.54 -5.66 -6.19
CA ASP A 205 14.16 -6.96 -6.49
C ASP A 205 13.52 -8.05 -5.62
N ALA A 206 12.85 -9.01 -6.25
CA ALA A 206 12.22 -10.12 -5.57
C ALA A 206 13.23 -11.01 -4.81
N ARG A 207 14.52 -10.97 -5.17
CA ARG A 207 15.60 -11.66 -4.44
C ARG A 207 15.81 -11.10 -3.04
N GLU A 208 15.42 -9.85 -2.82
CA GLU A 208 15.53 -9.19 -1.53
C GLU A 208 14.23 -9.29 -0.71
N VAL A 209 13.24 -10.11 -1.06
CA VAL A 209 11.94 -10.15 -0.34
C VAL A 209 12.09 -10.43 1.17
N ALA A 210 13.12 -11.19 1.59
CA ALA A 210 13.45 -11.45 2.99
C ALA A 210 13.87 -10.18 3.77
N ARG A 211 14.20 -9.09 3.07
CA ARG A 211 14.46 -7.77 3.64
C ARG A 211 13.29 -7.28 4.49
N ASP A 212 12.05 -7.56 4.07
CA ASP A 212 10.85 -7.18 4.82
C ASP A 212 10.89 -7.74 6.25
N LEU A 213 11.36 -8.99 6.42
CA LEU A 213 11.55 -9.62 7.73
C LEU A 213 12.65 -8.94 8.54
N ALA A 214 13.80 -8.66 7.93
CA ALA A 214 14.94 -8.05 8.60
C ALA A 214 14.63 -6.61 9.04
N VAL A 215 14.05 -5.79 8.15
CA VAL A 215 13.60 -4.42 8.46
C VAL A 215 12.55 -4.45 9.56
N SER A 216 11.58 -5.36 9.48
CA SER A 216 10.55 -5.51 10.52
C SER A 216 11.16 -5.85 11.88
N TRP A 217 12.11 -6.79 11.92
CA TRP A 217 12.77 -7.21 13.14
C TRP A 217 13.59 -6.07 13.75
N VAL A 218 14.42 -5.40 12.94
CA VAL A 218 15.25 -4.26 13.39
C VAL A 218 14.38 -3.11 13.88
N HIS A 219 13.32 -2.74 13.16
CA HIS A 219 12.37 -1.71 13.60
C HIS A 219 11.78 -2.03 14.98
N LEU A 220 11.33 -3.27 15.17
CA LEU A 220 10.64 -3.67 16.40
C LEU A 220 11.59 -3.91 17.58
N HIS A 221 12.80 -4.43 17.32
CA HIS A 221 13.81 -4.72 18.33
C HIS A 221 14.56 -3.46 18.74
N ASP A 222 15.15 -2.75 17.78
CA ASP A 222 16.01 -1.59 18.04
C ASP A 222 15.21 -0.29 18.21
N LYS A 223 13.89 -0.32 17.95
CA LYS A 223 13.00 0.85 17.93
C LYS A 223 13.39 1.92 16.91
N ASP A 224 14.10 1.50 15.87
CA ASP A 224 14.54 2.38 14.79
C ASP A 224 13.41 2.66 13.81
N SER A 225 13.38 3.84 13.18
CA SER A 225 12.33 4.15 12.19
C SER A 225 12.53 3.36 10.90
N VAL A 226 11.44 2.82 10.33
CA VAL A 226 11.49 2.13 9.03
C VAL A 226 12.08 3.05 7.95
N SER A 227 11.74 4.34 7.95
CA SER A 227 12.26 5.30 6.96
C SER A 227 13.79 5.40 6.94
N ARG A 228 14.44 5.15 8.08
CA ARG A 228 15.91 5.24 8.23
C ARG A 228 16.60 3.94 7.85
N ILE A 229 15.97 2.79 8.11
CA ILE A 229 16.58 1.47 7.91
C ILE A 229 16.19 0.80 6.59
N ALA A 230 15.09 1.24 5.95
CA ALA A 230 14.60 0.68 4.70
C ALA A 230 15.62 0.77 3.54
N GLY A 231 16.62 1.64 3.65
CA GLY A 231 17.73 1.79 2.71
C GLY A 231 18.96 0.92 2.93
N MET A 232 19.14 0.36 4.13
CA MET A 232 20.38 -0.32 4.51
C MET A 232 20.68 -1.52 3.60
N SER A 233 21.95 -1.82 3.31
CA SER A 233 22.26 -3.03 2.56
C SER A 233 21.74 -4.28 3.29
N LEU A 234 21.41 -5.35 2.55
CA LEU A 234 20.95 -6.60 3.16
C LEU A 234 21.98 -7.16 4.14
N ALA A 235 23.28 -7.00 3.83
CA ALA A 235 24.38 -7.36 4.72
C ALA A 235 24.38 -6.56 6.03
N ALA A 236 24.08 -5.26 5.98
CA ALA A 236 24.00 -4.41 7.18
C ALA A 236 22.78 -4.76 8.04
N LEU A 237 21.64 -5.04 7.42
CA LEU A 237 20.45 -5.55 8.13
C LEU A 237 20.74 -6.91 8.77
N HIS A 238 21.37 -7.82 8.03
CA HIS A 238 21.80 -9.12 8.55
C HIS A 238 22.72 -8.98 9.77
N ALA A 239 23.73 -8.12 9.69
CA ALA A 239 24.65 -7.88 10.81
C ALA A 239 23.95 -7.34 12.06
N ARG A 240 22.94 -6.46 11.91
CA ARG A 240 22.15 -5.96 13.05
C ARG A 240 21.32 -7.07 13.70
N VAL A 241 20.67 -7.92 12.90
CA VAL A 241 19.91 -9.06 13.42
C VAL A 241 20.87 -10.05 14.10
N ASP A 242 22.02 -10.34 13.50
CA ASP A 242 22.99 -11.28 14.03
C ASP A 242 23.67 -10.79 15.33
N ALA A 243 23.87 -9.48 15.49
CA ALA A 243 24.43 -8.91 16.71
C ALA A 243 23.53 -9.06 17.95
N ALA A 244 22.23 -9.34 17.77
CA ALA A 244 21.30 -9.48 18.87
C ALA A 244 21.49 -10.81 19.65
N PRO A 245 21.10 -10.87 20.93
CA PRO A 245 21.21 -12.09 21.72
C PRO A 245 20.48 -13.27 21.09
N ALA A 246 21.05 -14.48 21.21
CA ALA A 246 20.39 -15.70 20.77
C ALA A 246 19.03 -15.87 21.46
N GLY A 247 18.00 -16.25 20.69
CA GLY A 247 16.64 -16.40 21.18
C GLY A 247 15.87 -15.08 21.34
N ALA A 248 16.42 -13.94 20.94
CA ALA A 248 15.71 -12.66 20.92
C ALA A 248 14.47 -12.73 20.01
N ARG A 249 13.36 -12.13 20.46
CA ARG A 249 12.07 -12.15 19.77
C ARG A 249 11.42 -10.78 19.81
N VAL A 250 10.77 -10.41 18.73
CA VAL A 250 9.93 -9.21 18.68
C VAL A 250 8.46 -9.59 18.61
N PRO A 251 7.57 -8.92 19.36
CA PRO A 251 6.15 -9.21 19.32
C PRO A 251 5.54 -8.69 18.01
N LEU A 252 4.63 -9.48 17.44
CA LEU A 252 3.85 -9.12 16.26
C LEU A 252 2.36 -9.16 16.59
N LYS A 253 1.63 -8.14 16.13
CA LYS A 253 0.18 -8.09 16.25
C LYS A 253 -0.44 -8.85 15.08
N GLY A 254 -1.47 -9.66 15.36
CA GLY A 254 -2.33 -10.24 14.32
C GLY A 254 -2.07 -11.70 13.90
N GLY A 255 -1.35 -12.52 14.68
CA GLY A 255 -1.20 -13.96 14.44
C GLY A 255 -2.15 -14.84 15.28
N GLY A 256 -2.34 -16.10 14.89
CA GLY A 256 -2.89 -17.15 15.76
C GLY A 256 -1.89 -17.57 16.86
N GLU A 257 -2.27 -18.50 17.74
CA GLU A 257 -1.52 -18.86 18.96
C GLU A 257 -0.01 -19.14 18.77
N ARG A 258 0.41 -19.61 17.57
CA ARG A 258 1.81 -19.94 17.25
C ARG A 258 2.63 -18.81 16.60
N ALA A 259 2.00 -17.69 16.25
CA ALA A 259 2.62 -16.65 15.43
C ALA A 259 2.56 -15.25 16.10
N HIS A 260 2.80 -15.16 17.40
CA HIS A 260 2.80 -13.85 18.10
C HIS A 260 4.17 -13.16 18.12
N SER A 261 5.20 -13.77 17.57
CA SER A 261 6.55 -13.20 17.58
C SER A 261 7.39 -13.63 16.39
N LEU A 262 8.30 -12.75 15.97
CA LEU A 262 9.36 -13.05 15.01
C LEU A 262 10.68 -13.19 15.76
N SER A 263 11.31 -14.36 15.67
CA SER A 263 12.60 -14.63 16.32
C SER A 263 13.78 -14.19 15.47
N ARG A 264 14.88 -13.82 16.11
CA ARG A 264 16.17 -13.56 15.46
C ARG A 264 16.57 -14.72 14.54
N GLU A 265 16.48 -15.94 15.04
CA GLU A 265 16.89 -17.14 14.31
C GLU A 265 16.02 -17.39 13.08
N THR A 266 14.71 -17.14 13.16
CA THR A 266 13.81 -17.23 12.00
C THR A 266 14.20 -16.22 10.92
N VAL A 267 14.56 -14.99 11.30
CA VAL A 267 15.00 -13.97 10.34
C VAL A 267 16.31 -14.37 9.67
N LEU A 268 17.31 -14.80 10.45
CA LEU A 268 18.60 -15.23 9.89
C LEU A 268 18.46 -16.43 8.96
N LYS A 269 17.63 -17.42 9.33
CA LYS A 269 17.31 -18.57 8.47
C LYS A 269 16.61 -18.14 7.18
N ALA A 270 15.67 -17.20 7.25
CA ALA A 270 14.97 -16.68 6.08
C ALA A 270 15.91 -15.88 5.15
N LEU A 271 16.84 -15.10 5.72
CA LEU A 271 17.88 -14.38 4.96
C LEU A 271 18.86 -15.32 4.25
N ALA A 272 19.10 -16.51 4.82
CA ALA A 272 19.95 -17.54 4.22
C ALA A 272 19.21 -18.46 3.25
N ALA A 273 17.88 -18.45 3.24
CA ALA A 273 17.07 -19.29 2.36
C ALA A 273 17.16 -18.82 0.90
N PRO A 274 17.04 -19.74 -0.09
CA PRO A 274 16.95 -19.35 -1.48
C PRO A 274 15.75 -18.41 -1.70
N PRO A 275 15.94 -17.23 -2.33
CA PRO A 275 14.83 -16.28 -2.50
C PRO A 275 13.65 -16.84 -3.28
N SER A 276 13.91 -17.74 -4.25
CA SER A 276 12.86 -18.43 -5.00
C SER A 276 11.98 -19.31 -4.11
N ALA A 277 12.58 -20.05 -3.16
CA ALA A 277 11.84 -20.90 -2.23
C ALA A 277 10.95 -20.07 -1.29
N LEU A 278 11.45 -18.91 -0.86
CA LEU A 278 10.68 -17.98 -0.04
C LEU A 278 9.48 -17.39 -0.81
N LEU A 279 9.70 -16.98 -2.06
CA LEU A 279 8.63 -16.47 -2.91
C LEU A 279 7.58 -17.54 -3.24
N GLU A 280 8.02 -18.77 -3.57
CA GLU A 280 7.10 -19.89 -3.83
C GLU A 280 6.26 -20.22 -2.58
N ALA A 281 6.86 -20.17 -1.39
CA ALA A 281 6.13 -20.36 -0.14
C ALA A 281 5.12 -19.23 0.14
N LEU A 282 5.47 -17.98 -0.16
CA LEU A 282 4.55 -16.84 -0.07
C LEU A 282 3.38 -16.99 -1.06
N GLU A 283 3.65 -17.37 -2.31
CA GLU A 283 2.64 -17.62 -3.34
C GLU A 283 1.69 -18.75 -2.93
N ALA A 284 2.24 -19.85 -2.40
CA ALA A 284 1.44 -20.97 -1.89
C ALA A 284 0.60 -20.57 -0.66
N ALA A 285 1.12 -19.70 0.21
CA ALA A 285 0.42 -19.20 1.39
C ALA A 285 -0.68 -18.17 1.04
N ALA A 286 -0.64 -17.58 -0.16
CA ALA A 286 -1.62 -16.60 -0.62
C ALA A 286 -2.86 -17.23 -1.29
N VAL A 287 -2.93 -18.55 -1.42
CA VAL A 287 -4.06 -19.25 -2.02
C VAL A 287 -5.36 -18.92 -1.25
N PRO A 288 -6.44 -18.47 -1.92
CA PRO A 288 -7.69 -18.14 -1.26
C PRO A 288 -8.27 -19.34 -0.51
N ASP A 289 -8.75 -19.09 0.72
CA ASP A 289 -9.42 -20.12 1.49
C ASP A 289 -10.79 -20.48 0.93
N GLU A 290 -11.47 -21.44 1.57
CA GLU A 290 -12.78 -21.92 1.11
C GLU A 290 -13.86 -20.84 1.14
N ALA A 291 -13.80 -19.88 2.07
CA ALA A 291 -14.82 -18.84 2.18
C ALA A 291 -14.73 -17.86 0.99
N TRP A 292 -13.51 -17.47 0.61
CA TRP A 292 -13.29 -16.66 -0.60
C TRP A 292 -13.64 -17.43 -1.88
N ARG A 293 -13.21 -18.70 -1.99
CA ARG A 293 -13.53 -19.54 -3.16
C ARG A 293 -15.04 -19.74 -3.35
N ALA A 294 -15.81 -19.86 -2.27
CA ALA A 294 -17.26 -19.95 -2.33
C ALA A 294 -17.94 -18.63 -2.74
N ALA A 295 -17.35 -17.49 -2.38
CA ALA A 295 -17.87 -16.17 -2.70
C ALA A 295 -17.60 -15.73 -4.15
N ALA A 296 -16.47 -16.16 -4.72
CA ALA A 296 -15.95 -15.69 -6.01
C ALA A 296 -16.97 -15.76 -7.17
N PRO A 297 -17.72 -16.86 -7.39
CA PRO A 297 -18.67 -16.93 -8.51
C PRO A 297 -19.77 -15.87 -8.40
N ARG A 298 -20.28 -15.65 -7.18
CA ARG A 298 -21.33 -14.67 -6.93
C ARG A 298 -20.81 -13.24 -7.08
N ALA A 299 -19.60 -12.97 -6.59
CA ALA A 299 -18.96 -11.67 -6.77
C ALA A 299 -18.69 -11.35 -8.25
N ALA A 300 -18.25 -12.34 -9.04
CA ALA A 300 -18.03 -12.18 -10.46
C ALA A 300 -19.32 -11.85 -11.23
N GLU A 301 -20.45 -12.47 -10.88
CA GLU A 301 -21.77 -12.13 -11.43
C GLU A 301 -22.14 -10.67 -11.12
N ILE A 302 -22.00 -10.25 -9.87
CA ILE A 302 -22.32 -8.87 -9.43
C ILE A 302 -21.43 -7.86 -10.14
N LEU A 303 -20.13 -8.12 -10.24
CA LEU A 303 -19.18 -7.27 -10.97
C LEU A 303 -19.56 -7.17 -12.45
N GLY A 304 -19.85 -8.29 -13.11
CA GLY A 304 -20.25 -8.31 -14.51
C GLY A 304 -21.52 -7.52 -14.79
N LEU A 305 -22.57 -7.71 -13.98
CA LEU A 305 -23.81 -6.94 -14.09
C LEU A 305 -23.59 -5.44 -13.83
N THR A 306 -22.76 -5.10 -12.85
CA THR A 306 -22.47 -3.70 -12.50
C THR A 306 -21.68 -3.01 -13.61
N SER A 307 -20.70 -3.69 -14.20
CA SER A 307 -19.95 -3.20 -15.36
C SER A 307 -20.84 -3.05 -16.59
N GLN A 308 -21.70 -4.03 -16.90
CA GLN A 308 -22.64 -3.93 -18.01
C GLN A 308 -23.58 -2.73 -17.87
N LEU A 309 -24.12 -2.52 -16.66
CA LEU A 309 -24.98 -1.37 -16.39
C LEU A 309 -24.22 -0.04 -16.56
N ALA A 310 -22.97 0.03 -16.09
CA ALA A 310 -22.13 1.21 -16.27
C ALA A 310 -21.82 1.49 -17.76
N GLU A 311 -21.61 0.45 -18.56
CA GLU A 311 -21.26 0.58 -19.98
C GLU A 311 -22.48 0.90 -20.86
N THR A 312 -23.59 0.21 -20.64
CA THR A 312 -24.76 0.24 -21.54
C THR A 312 -25.91 1.10 -21.05
N GLY A 313 -25.95 1.42 -19.76
CA GLY A 313 -27.12 2.00 -19.11
C GLY A 313 -28.26 1.01 -18.87
N GLU A 314 -28.11 -0.24 -19.31
CA GLU A 314 -29.11 -1.29 -19.17
C GLU A 314 -28.66 -2.33 -18.13
N GLY A 315 -29.54 -2.69 -17.20
CA GLY A 315 -29.22 -3.67 -16.16
C GLY A 315 -30.25 -3.72 -15.03
N PRO A 316 -30.08 -4.64 -14.07
CA PRO A 316 -30.94 -4.70 -12.90
C PRO A 316 -30.72 -3.47 -12.00
N PRO A 317 -31.67 -3.14 -11.10
CA PRO A 317 -31.51 -2.05 -10.16
C PRO A 317 -30.29 -2.26 -9.25
N THR A 318 -29.63 -1.15 -8.92
CA THR A 318 -28.50 -1.13 -7.99
C THR A 318 -28.97 -0.96 -6.56
N TRP A 319 -28.18 -1.46 -5.62
CA TRP A 319 -28.43 -1.27 -4.19
C TRP A 319 -27.16 -0.79 -3.49
N PRO A 320 -27.28 0.11 -2.50
CA PRO A 320 -26.15 0.55 -1.71
C PRO A 320 -25.68 -0.55 -0.76
N VAL A 321 -24.38 -0.81 -0.77
CA VAL A 321 -23.70 -1.83 0.05
C VAL A 321 -22.63 -1.16 0.87
N TYR A 322 -22.74 -1.31 2.20
CA TYR A 322 -21.77 -0.78 3.15
C TYR A 322 -20.76 -1.86 3.55
N THR A 323 -19.49 -1.66 3.22
CA THR A 323 -18.42 -2.66 3.41
C THR A 323 -17.59 -2.40 4.68
N ASP A 324 -17.85 -1.31 5.39
CA ASP A 324 -17.22 -0.94 6.67
C ASP A 324 -17.93 -1.48 7.91
N THR A 325 -18.99 -2.29 7.72
CA THR A 325 -19.72 -2.85 8.86
C THR A 325 -18.85 -3.80 9.69
N TYR A 326 -19.19 -3.96 10.97
CA TYR A 326 -18.54 -4.93 11.86
C TYR A 326 -18.48 -6.36 11.29
N ARG A 327 -19.51 -6.79 10.54
CA ARG A 327 -19.56 -8.14 9.95
C ARG A 327 -18.50 -8.32 8.85
N HIS A 328 -18.40 -7.35 7.93
CA HIS A 328 -17.37 -7.32 6.89
C HIS A 328 -15.96 -7.30 7.50
N ILE A 329 -15.71 -6.42 8.48
CA ILE A 329 -14.39 -6.33 9.14
C ILE A 329 -14.04 -7.65 9.84
N ARG A 330 -15.00 -8.29 10.51
CA ARG A 330 -14.79 -9.58 11.17
C ARG A 330 -14.49 -10.69 10.16
N PHE A 331 -15.19 -10.70 9.01
CA PHE A 331 -14.90 -11.63 7.92
C PHE A 331 -13.46 -11.45 7.42
N LEU A 332 -13.07 -10.23 7.06
CA LEU A 332 -11.71 -9.90 6.56
C LEU A 332 -10.61 -10.28 7.56
N LYS A 333 -10.81 -10.05 8.85
CA LYS A 333 -9.82 -10.41 9.88
C LYS A 333 -9.70 -11.92 10.08
N LYS A 334 -10.80 -12.66 9.90
CA LYS A 334 -10.81 -14.11 10.01
C LYS A 334 -10.25 -14.78 8.76
N HIS A 335 -10.50 -14.17 7.61
CA HIS A 335 -10.12 -14.65 6.27
C HIS A 335 -9.36 -13.54 5.54
N PRO A 336 -8.12 -13.18 5.92
CA PRO A 336 -7.40 -12.12 5.23
C PRO A 336 -7.10 -12.54 3.78
N PRO A 337 -7.50 -11.75 2.78
CA PRO A 337 -7.16 -12.05 1.41
C PRO A 337 -5.72 -11.63 1.15
N PHE A 338 -4.91 -12.50 0.56
CA PHE A 338 -3.52 -12.21 0.24
C PHE A 338 -3.28 -12.31 -1.26
N VAL A 339 -2.39 -11.47 -1.76
CA VAL A 339 -1.90 -11.54 -3.13
C VAL A 339 -0.39 -11.34 -3.11
N VAL A 340 0.28 -12.19 -3.87
CA VAL A 340 1.72 -12.14 -4.12
C VAL A 340 1.87 -12.05 -5.63
N ARG A 341 2.48 -10.97 -6.12
CA ARG A 341 2.65 -10.75 -7.55
C ARG A 341 4.09 -10.42 -7.90
N ARG A 342 4.69 -11.27 -8.75
CA ARG A 342 5.96 -10.96 -9.41
C ARG A 342 5.75 -9.94 -10.50
N LEU A 343 6.62 -8.95 -10.56
CA LEU A 343 6.58 -7.88 -11.55
C LEU A 343 7.44 -8.25 -12.76
N PRO A 344 7.08 -7.81 -13.98
CA PRO A 344 7.93 -7.97 -15.16
C PRO A 344 9.33 -7.35 -15.01
N THR A 345 9.47 -6.36 -14.12
CA THR A 345 10.74 -5.69 -13.79
C THR A 345 11.66 -6.53 -12.89
N GLY A 346 11.20 -7.69 -12.40
CA GLY A 346 11.94 -8.51 -11.43
C GLY A 346 11.61 -8.20 -9.96
N GLY A 347 10.76 -7.20 -9.70
CA GLY A 347 10.26 -6.89 -8.36
C GLY A 347 9.12 -7.80 -7.90
N VAL A 348 8.64 -7.57 -6.69
CA VAL A 348 7.49 -8.27 -6.10
C VAL A 348 6.62 -7.31 -5.31
N VAL A 349 5.30 -7.53 -5.36
CA VAL A 349 4.32 -6.87 -4.50
C VAL A 349 3.63 -7.93 -3.64
N LEU A 350 3.55 -7.65 -2.34
CA LEU A 350 2.73 -8.39 -1.39
C LEU A 350 1.60 -7.48 -0.94
N LEU A 351 0.36 -7.95 -0.91
CA LEU A 351 -0.78 -7.13 -0.52
C LEU A 351 -1.88 -7.93 0.17
N THR A 352 -2.61 -7.26 1.06
CA THR A 352 -3.81 -7.73 1.75
C THR A 352 -4.77 -6.56 1.96
N HIS A 353 -6.00 -6.85 2.38
CA HIS A 353 -6.95 -5.81 2.77
C HIS A 353 -6.32 -4.82 3.79
N PRO A 354 -6.55 -3.50 3.68
CA PRO A 354 -6.06 -2.47 4.62
C PRO A 354 -6.46 -2.60 6.09
N TYR A 355 -7.30 -3.58 6.43
CA TYR A 355 -7.67 -3.92 7.81
C TYR A 355 -6.90 -5.10 8.37
N CYS A 356 -6.05 -5.68 7.54
CA CYS A 356 -5.21 -6.83 7.82
C CYS A 356 -3.73 -6.43 7.70
N SER A 357 -2.87 -7.32 8.16
CA SER A 357 -1.42 -7.21 8.07
C SER A 357 -0.87 -8.35 7.21
N LEU A 358 0.30 -8.17 6.60
CA LEU A 358 0.99 -9.24 5.87
C LEU A 358 1.57 -10.35 6.77
N TRP A 359 1.55 -10.18 8.10
CA TRP A 359 2.18 -11.14 9.00
C TRP A 359 1.64 -12.58 8.89
N PRO A 360 0.32 -12.85 8.81
CA PRO A 360 -0.16 -14.22 8.63
C PRO A 360 0.33 -14.88 7.33
N LEU A 361 0.48 -14.11 6.25
CA LEU A 361 1.08 -14.59 5.00
C LEU A 361 2.53 -15.04 5.23
N TRP A 362 3.33 -14.16 5.83
CA TRP A 362 4.73 -14.46 6.17
C TRP A 362 4.85 -15.64 7.14
N ALA A 363 4.03 -15.68 8.18
CA ALA A 363 4.03 -16.76 9.17
C ALA A 363 3.75 -18.11 8.51
N ASN A 364 2.73 -18.19 7.65
CA ASN A 364 2.39 -19.42 6.94
C ASN A 364 3.51 -19.87 6.00
N ALA A 365 4.12 -18.94 5.25
CA ALA A 365 5.26 -19.23 4.38
C ALA A 365 6.50 -19.70 5.15
N LEU A 366 6.81 -19.08 6.30
CA LEU A 366 7.94 -19.47 7.14
C LEU A 366 7.73 -20.84 7.79
N CYS A 367 6.50 -21.14 8.22
CA CYS A 367 6.14 -22.45 8.76
C CYS A 367 6.22 -23.55 7.71
N SER A 368 5.74 -23.32 6.47
CA SER A 368 5.77 -24.33 5.40
C SER A 368 7.20 -24.68 4.99
N LEU A 369 8.14 -23.73 5.11
CA LEU A 369 9.57 -23.93 4.89
C LEU A 369 10.31 -24.51 6.11
N GLY A 370 9.64 -24.73 7.25
CA GLY A 370 10.27 -25.19 8.49
C GLY A 370 11.23 -24.17 9.13
N LEU A 371 11.11 -22.88 8.78
CA LEU A 371 11.94 -21.79 9.30
C LEU A 371 11.37 -21.21 10.61
N MET A 372 10.08 -21.44 10.85
CA MET A 372 9.35 -21.06 12.06
C MET A 372 8.54 -22.26 12.57
N SER A 373 8.47 -22.41 13.89
CA SER A 373 7.87 -23.55 14.60
C SER A 373 6.77 -23.11 15.55
#